data_AF-A0AAV1KBH2-F1
#
_entry.id   AF-A0AAV1KBH2-F1
#
_cell.length_a   1.000
_cell.length_b   1.000
_cell.length_c   1.000
_cell.angle_alpha   90.00
_cell.angle_beta   90.00
_cell.angle_gamma   90.00
#
_symmetry.space_group_name_H-M   'P 1'
#
loop_
_entity.id
_entity.type
_entity.pdbx_description
1 polymer ?
#
loop_
_entity_poly.entity_id
_entity_poly.type
_entity_poly.pdbx_seq_one_letter_code
_entity_poly.pdbx_strand_id
1 'polypeptide(L)' 'MGKLLMQCKLIVWDECTMAHKKSLEALNFTLKDLRRNNNIFGGLMILLAGDFRQTLPVIPRGTPADELNACLKASPL' A
#
# COMPACT_ATOMS: atom_id res chain seq x y z
N MET A 1 15.02 -8.02 -8.30
CA MET A 1 13.61 -7.71 -7.98
C MET A 1 12.86 -6.92 -9.06
N GLY A 2 13.41 -5.81 -9.60
CA GLY A 2 12.69 -4.98 -10.60
C GLY A 2 12.14 -5.74 -11.83
N LYS A 3 12.91 -6.66 -12.43
CA LYS A 3 12.45 -7.51 -13.54
C LYS A 3 11.22 -8.37 -13.20
N LEU A 4 11.19 -8.95 -12.00
CA LEU A 4 10.05 -9.72 -11.51
C LEU A 4 8.82 -8.81 -11.35
N LEU A 5 9.00 -7.63 -10.76
CA LEU A 5 7.93 -6.65 -10.58
C LEU A 5 7.39 -6.08 -11.90
N MET A 6 8.19 -6.04 -12.98
CA MET A 6 7.71 -5.67 -14.31
C MET A 6 6.86 -6.77 -14.97
N GLN A 7 7.18 -8.04 -14.71
CA GLN A 7 6.47 -9.19 -15.30
C GLN A 7 5.26 -9.65 -14.48
N CYS A 8 5.23 -9.33 -13.18
CA CYS A 8 4.16 -9.67 -12.25
C CYS A 8 2.78 -9.28 -12.80
N LYS A 9 1.74 -10.03 -12.46
CA LYS A 9 0.35 -9.73 -12.88
C LYS A 9 -0.59 -9.44 -11.70
N LEU A 10 -0.21 -9.91 -10.52
CA LEU A 10 -0.96 -9.75 -9.29
C LEU A 10 0.00 -9.69 -8.10
N ILE A 11 -0.21 -8.72 -7.22
CA ILE A 11 0.36 -8.72 -5.86
C ILE A 11 -0.78 -8.94 -4.89
N VAL A 12 -0.61 -9.93 -4.00
CA VAL A 12 -1.49 -10.14 -2.85
C VAL A 12 -0.77 -9.61 -1.63
N TRP A 13 -1.37 -8.63 -0.95
CA TRP A 13 -0.85 -8.07 0.28
C TRP A 13 -1.79 -8.44 1.42
N ASP A 14 -1.39 -9.46 2.19
CA ASP A 14 -2.09 -9.89 3.39
C ASP A 14 -1.74 -9.01 4.60
N GLU A 15 -2.67 -8.87 5.53
CA GLU A 15 -2.58 -7.97 6.68
C GLU A 15 -2.24 -6.52 6.33
N CYS A 16 -2.81 -6.02 5.22
CA CYS A 16 -2.55 -4.67 4.73
C CYS A 16 -2.99 -3.58 5.73
N THR A 17 -3.94 -3.89 6.62
CA THR A 17 -4.54 -2.99 7.62
C THR A 17 -3.52 -2.45 8.62
N MET A 18 -2.47 -3.23 8.91
CA MET A 18 -1.38 -2.85 9.80
C MET A 18 -0.31 -1.98 9.10
N ALA A 19 -0.36 -1.86 7.77
CA ALA A 19 0.60 -1.09 7.01
C ALA A 19 0.27 0.41 7.02
N HIS A 20 1.32 1.22 7.12
CA HIS A 20 1.20 2.66 6.97
C HIS A 20 0.87 3.02 5.50
N LYS A 21 -0.05 3.96 5.25
CA LYS A 21 -0.48 4.39 3.91
C LYS A 21 0.66 4.76 2.96
N LYS A 22 1.69 5.43 3.48
CA LYS A 22 2.92 5.76 2.76
C LYS A 22 3.61 4.56 2.12
N SER A 23 3.48 3.36 2.69
CA SER A 23 4.02 2.13 2.08
C SER A 23 3.23 1.75 0.82
N LEU A 24 1.90 1.90 0.84
CA LEU A 24 1.04 1.69 -0.34
C LEU A 24 1.31 2.75 -1.42
N GLU A 25 1.47 4.01 -1.00
CA GLU A 25 1.80 5.13 -1.89
C GLU A 25 3.17 4.96 -2.54
N ALA A 26 4.18 4.56 -1.76
CA ALA A 26 5.51 4.24 -2.26
C ALA A 26 5.47 3.08 -3.26
N LEU A 27 4.71 2.01 -2.96
CA LEU A 27 4.53 0.89 -3.87
C LEU A 27 3.89 1.33 -5.19
N ASN A 28 2.85 2.17 -5.13
CA ASN A 28 2.23 2.75 -6.33
C ASN A 28 3.23 3.56 -7.15
N PHE A 29 3.99 4.47 -6.51
CA PHE A 29 4.99 5.29 -7.18
C PHE A 29 6.07 4.41 -7.84
N THR A 30 6.63 3.44 -7.11
CA THR A 30 7.66 2.53 -7.61
C THR A 30 7.15 1.68 -8.78
N LEU A 31 5.91 1.19 -8.73
CA LEU A 31 5.37 0.37 -9.82
C LEU A 31 5.08 1.20 -11.07
N LYS A 32 4.66 2.47 -10.94
CA LYS A 32 4.50 3.37 -12.07
C LYS A 32 5.83 3.61 -12.78
N ASP A 33 6.88 3.89 -12.02
CA ASP A 33 8.23 4.11 -12.53
C ASP A 33 8.80 2.86 -13.22
N LEU A 34 8.80 1.72 -12.50
CA LEU A 34 9.34 0.46 -13.03
C LEU A 34 8.62 -0.01 -14.30
N ARG A 35 7.31 0.20 -14.41
CA ARG A 35 6.50 -0.24 -15.55
C ARG A 35 6.34 0.82 -16.64
N ARG A 36 6.83 2.03 -16.41
CA ARG A 36 6.63 3.20 -17.28
C ARG A 36 5.15 3.40 -17.64
N ASN A 37 4.27 3.23 -16.65
CA ASN A 37 2.83 3.32 -16.79
C ASN A 37 2.25 4.17 -15.66
N ASN A 38 1.54 5.25 -15.97
CA ASN A 38 1.03 6.19 -14.98
C ASN A 38 -0.31 5.78 -14.33
N ASN A 39 -0.91 4.67 -14.76
CA ASN A 39 -2.09 4.08 -14.11
C ASN A 39 -1.77 3.67 -12.67
N ILE A 40 -2.79 3.55 -11.81
CA ILE A 40 -2.64 3.09 -10.42
C ILE A 40 -1.85 1.75 -10.42
N PHE A 41 -0.83 1.67 -9.56
CA PHE A 41 0.14 0.58 -9.45
C PHE A 41 0.83 0.19 -10.78
N GLY A 42 0.99 1.12 -11.72
CA GLY A 42 1.54 0.83 -13.04
C GLY A 42 0.67 -0.11 -13.87
N GLY A 43 -0.65 -0.14 -13.59
CA GLY A 43 -1.61 -1.06 -14.19
C GLY A 43 -1.53 -2.49 -13.66
N LEU A 44 -0.81 -2.72 -12.56
CA LEU A 44 -0.75 -4.01 -11.88
C LEU A 44 -1.97 -4.19 -10.98
N MET A 45 -2.58 -5.37 -10.99
CA MET A 45 -3.62 -5.71 -10.03
C MET A 45 -3.00 -5.90 -8.64
N ILE A 46 -3.57 -5.22 -7.64
CA ILE A 46 -3.26 -5.44 -6.22
C ILE A 46 -4.52 -5.95 -5.53
N LEU A 47 -4.38 -7.07 -4.82
CA LEU A 47 -5.37 -7.56 -3.89
C LEU A 47 -4.89 -7.24 -2.47
N LEU A 48 -5.62 -6.36 -1.79
CA LEU A 48 -5.40 -6.06 -0.39
C LEU A 48 -6.30 -6.97 0.44
N ALA A 49 -5.69 -7.74 1.33
CA ALA A 49 -6.36 -8.62 2.28
C ALA A 49 -5.94 -8.24 3.71
N GLY A 50 -6.85 -8.46 4.65
CA GLY A 50 -6.64 -8.16 6.06
C GLY A 50 -7.97 -7.97 6.78
N ASP A 51 -7.94 -8.04 8.10
CA ASP A 51 -9.13 -7.77 8.92
C ASP A 51 -9.11 -6.32 9.40
N PHE A 52 -10.06 -5.50 8.92
CA PHE A 52 -10.19 -4.10 9.35
C PHE A 52 -10.65 -3.94 10.81
N ARG A 53 -10.96 -5.04 11.51
CA ARG A 53 -11.19 -5.08 12.96
C ARG A 53 -9.90 -5.33 13.75
N GLN A 54 -8.75 -5.51 13.09
CA GLN A 54 -7.43 -5.55 13.74
C GLN A 54 -6.95 -4.15 14.14
N THR A 55 -5.87 -4.12 14.92
CA THR A 55 -5.19 -2.90 15.35
C THR A 55 -4.77 -2.03 14.17
N LEU A 56 -5.02 -0.72 14.29
CA LEU A 56 -4.54 0.29 13.34
C LEU A 56 -3.00 0.28 13.28
N PRO A 57 -2.39 0.90 12.25
CA PRO A 57 -0.94 1.05 12.20
C PRO A 57 -0.41 1.72 13.46
N VAL A 58 0.56 1.10 14.12
CA VAL A 58 1.15 1.62 15.36
C VAL A 58 2.04 2.81 15.04
N ILE A 59 1.71 3.97 15.63
CA ILE A 59 2.52 5.19 15.53
C ILE A 59 3.17 5.48 16.89
N PRO A 60 4.48 5.23 17.05
CA PRO A 60 5.17 5.46 18.32
C PRO A 60 5.06 6.92 18.76
N ARG A 61 4.50 7.16 19.95
CA ARG A 61 4.23 8.50 20.50
C ARG A 61 3.22 9.31 19.65
N GLY A 62 2.42 8.65 18.83
CA GLY A 62 1.35 9.27 18.06
C GLY A 62 0.06 9.43 18.86
N THR A 63 -0.83 10.28 18.33
CA THR A 63 -2.21 10.43 18.79
C THR A 63 -3.14 9.47 18.02
N PRO A 64 -4.36 9.23 18.51
CA PRO A 64 -5.36 8.47 17.73
C PRO A 64 -5.63 9.08 16.34
N ALA A 65 -5.51 10.40 16.20
CA ALA A 65 -5.63 11.06 14.90
C ALA A 65 -4.46 10.70 13.96
N ASP A 66 -3.24 10.54 14.49
CA ASP A 66 -2.08 10.11 13.71
C ASP A 66 -2.23 8.66 13.22
N GLU A 67 -2.75 7.77 14.07
CA GLU A 67 -3.05 6.38 13.72
C GLU A 67 -4.11 6.31 12.60
N LEU A 68 -5.21 7.07 12.73
CA LEU A 68 -6.24 7.16 11.69
C LEU A 68 -5.68 7.74 10.38
N ASN A 69 -4.83 8.77 10.47
CA ASN A 69 -4.17 9.36 9.31
C ASN A 69 -3.16 8.42 8.66
N ALA A 70 -2.58 7.48 9.40
CA ALA A 70 -1.65 6.48 8.88
C ALA A 70 -2.35 5.29 8.21
N CYS A 71 -3.64 5.08 8.48
CA CYS A 71 -4.42 3.98 7.90
C CYS A 71 -4.47 4.04 6.37
N LEU A 72 -4.53 2.87 5.73
CA LEU A 72 -4.69 2.76 4.27
C LEU A 72 -5.90 3.55 3.75
N LYS A 73 -7.02 3.58 4.49
CA LYS A 73 -8.24 4.34 4.14
C LYS A 73 -8.01 5.85 3.99
N ALA A 74 -6.94 6.39 4.57
CA ALA A 74 -6.58 7.80 4.49
C ALA A 74 -5.57 8.08 3.34
N SER A 75 -5.30 7.10 2.48
CA SER A 75 -4.50 7.26 1.26
C SER A 75 -5.35 7.88 0.13
N PRO A 76 -4.77 8.68 -0.78
CA PRO A 76 -5.48 9.24 -1.93
C PRO A 76 -5.60 8.26 -3.11
N LEU A 77 -5.21 7.00 -2.93
CA LEU A 77 -5.24 5.94 -3.95
C LEU A 77 -6.60 5.24 -4.05
#